data_AF-A0A0F9TQ95-F1
#
_entry.id   AF-A0A0F9TQ95-F1
#
_cell.length_a   1.000
_cell.length_b   1.000
_cell.length_c   1.000
_cell.angle_alpha   90.00
_cell.angle_beta   90.00
_cell.angle_gamma   90.00
#
_symmetry.space_group_name_H-M   'P 1'
#
loop_
_entity.id
_entity.type
_entity.pdbx_description
1 polymer ?
#
loop_
_entity_poly.entity_id
_entity_poly.type
_entity_poly.pdbx_seq_one_letter_code
_entity_poly.pdbx_strand_id
1 'polypeptide(L)'
;MNETCIEFPIYRENEDEDEDEIVLDIRGSAEPYVPAKLSGHPDNCTPPEGGCAGVNRILLNGKPWDGTLTADEKEDAEHALMDKYEEDVSSAAEAAAIAKYESMMDDYVYDDMFDDNSYGPYGPDIYDF
;
A
#
# COMPACT_ATOMS: atom_id res chain seq x y z
N MET A 1 -7.98 -4.47 10.00
CA MET A 1 -6.51 -4.45 10.11
C MET A 1 -5.99 -5.05 8.82
N ASN A 2 -5.19 -4.31 8.06
CA ASN A 2 -4.54 -4.86 6.87
C ASN A 2 -3.48 -5.83 7.37
N GLU A 3 -3.62 -7.10 6.98
CA GLU A 3 -2.61 -8.11 7.25
C GLU A 3 -1.53 -7.96 6.17
N THR A 4 -0.29 -7.74 6.61
CA THR A 4 0.88 -7.66 5.72
C THR A 4 1.55 -9.04 5.70
N CYS A 5 1.98 -9.45 4.52
CA CYS A 5 2.55 -10.77 4.25
C CYS A 5 3.95 -10.56 3.66
N ILE A 6 4.96 -11.21 4.23
CA ILE A 6 6.34 -11.17 3.75
C ILE A 6 6.91 -12.58 3.62
N GLU A 7 7.83 -12.76 2.67
CA GLU A 7 8.70 -13.93 2.60
C GLU A 7 9.99 -13.59 3.35
N PHE A 8 10.32 -14.37 4.38
CA PHE A 8 11.44 -14.12 5.28
C PHE A 8 12.36 -15.36 5.33
N PRO A 9 13.58 -15.29 4.77
CA PRO A 9 14.53 -16.38 4.83
C PRO A 9 15.19 -16.45 6.22
N ILE A 10 15.29 -17.66 6.79
CA ILE A 10 16.13 -17.96 7.95
C ILE A 10 17.18 -19.01 7.57
N TYR A 11 18.34 -18.95 8.23
CA TYR A 11 19.43 -19.90 8.02
C TYR A 11 19.60 -20.76 9.26
N ARG A 12 19.59 -22.09 9.09
CA ARG A 12 19.76 -23.04 10.19
C ARG A 12 20.82 -24.08 9.82
N GLU A 13 21.69 -24.38 10.77
CA GLU A 13 22.71 -25.43 10.61
C GLU A 13 22.05 -26.82 10.59
N ASN A 14 22.47 -27.64 9.65
CA ASN A 14 22.07 -29.05 9.57
C ASN A 14 23.12 -29.99 10.15
N GLU A 15 22.76 -31.28 10.18
CA GLU A 15 23.62 -32.36 10.67
C GLU A 15 24.95 -32.47 9.90
N ASP A 16 25.02 -31.94 8.68
CA ASP A 16 26.23 -31.91 7.84
C ASP A 16 27.08 -30.62 8.02
N GLU A 17 26.77 -29.77 9.01
CA GLU A 17 27.38 -28.44 9.25
C GLU A 17 27.15 -27.43 8.10
N ASP A 18 26.24 -27.74 7.17
CA ASP A 18 25.77 -26.84 6.12
C ASP A 18 24.58 -25.99 6.60
N GLU A 19 24.55 -24.70 6.21
CA GLU A 19 23.42 -23.80 6.48
C GLU A 19 22.33 -24.00 5.42
N ASP A 20 21.17 -24.53 5.81
CA ASP A 20 19.99 -24.53 4.93
C ASP A 20 19.23 -23.21 5.04
N GLU A 21 18.85 -22.67 3.89
CA GLU A 21 17.90 -21.58 3.76
C GLU A 21 16.47 -22.10 3.87
N ILE A 22 15.73 -21.61 4.86
CA ILE A 22 14.32 -21.90 5.07
C ILE A 22 13.53 -20.61 4.83
N VAL A 23 12.70 -20.58 3.78
CA VAL A 23 11.85 -19.42 3.47
C VAL A 23 10.51 -19.55 4.20
N LEU A 24 10.22 -18.59 5.08
CA LEU A 24 8.99 -18.50 5.86
C LEU A 24 8.05 -17.43 5.28
N ASP A 25 6.75 -17.74 5.20
CA ASP A 25 5.68 -16.76 4.96
C ASP A 25 5.23 -16.23 6.32
N ILE A 26 5.63 -15.00 6.64
CA ILE A 26 5.29 -14.32 7.89
C ILE A 26 4.13 -13.36 7.62
N ARG A 27 3.07 -13.52 8.41
CA ARG A 27 1.89 -12.68 8.38
C ARG A 27 1.75 -11.91 9.66
N GLY A 28 1.63 -10.61 9.54
CA GLY A 28 1.58 -9.71 10.67
C GLY A 28 0.65 -8.53 10.45
N SER A 29 0.57 -7.70 11.48
CA SER A 29 -0.09 -6.40 11.42
C SER A 29 0.93 -5.34 11.76
N ALA A 30 0.92 -4.25 11.01
CA ALA A 30 1.75 -3.07 11.22
C ALA A 30 0.84 -1.86 11.46
N GLU A 31 1.27 -0.98 12.37
CA GLU A 31 0.61 0.28 12.67
C GLU A 31 1.47 1.47 12.22
N PRO A 32 0.92 2.43 11.47
CA PRO A 32 1.69 3.55 10.95
C PRO A 32 2.24 4.41 12.08
N TYR A 33 3.47 4.90 11.91
CA TYR A 33 4.08 5.80 12.87
C TYR A 33 3.45 7.20 12.79
N VAL A 34 2.95 7.69 13.92
CA VAL A 34 2.46 9.07 14.09
C VAL A 34 3.48 9.85 14.92
N PRO A 35 4.16 10.86 14.32
CA PRO A 35 5.19 11.61 15.01
C PRO A 35 4.61 12.46 16.15
N ALA A 36 5.41 12.59 17.22
CA ALA A 36 5.05 13.39 18.37
C ALA A 36 4.85 14.87 17.99
N LYS A 37 3.83 15.51 18.57
CA LYS A 37 3.68 16.96 18.50
C LYS A 37 4.43 17.58 19.66
N LEU A 38 5.61 18.12 19.37
CA LEU A 38 6.50 18.71 20.39
C LEU A 38 6.51 20.25 20.36
N SER A 39 5.84 20.87 19.40
CA SER A 39 5.82 22.31 19.19
C SER A 39 4.46 22.93 19.55
N GLY A 40 4.50 24.13 20.15
CA GLY A 40 3.33 24.90 20.54
C GLY A 40 3.15 25.00 22.07
N HIS A 41 1.92 25.32 22.48
CA HIS A 41 1.57 25.32 23.91
C HIS A 41 1.68 23.89 24.47
N PRO A 42 2.20 23.69 25.69
CA PRO A 42 2.40 22.36 26.27
C PRO A 42 1.12 21.50 26.34
N ASP A 43 -0.05 22.12 26.50
CA ASP A 43 -1.35 21.42 26.47
C ASP A 43 -1.69 20.80 25.10
N ASN A 44 -1.00 21.24 24.03
CA ASN A 44 -1.16 20.71 22.68
C ASN A 44 -0.08 19.70 22.30
N CYS A 45 0.82 19.35 23.23
CA CYS A 45 1.82 18.33 22.99
C CYS A 45 1.18 16.95 23.04
N THR A 46 1.47 16.11 22.03
CA THR A 46 1.03 14.72 21.98
C THR A 46 2.23 13.80 21.84
N PRO A 47 2.25 12.65 22.54
CA PRO A 47 3.31 11.66 22.38
C PRO A 47 3.29 11.08 20.96
N PRO A 48 4.37 10.41 20.53
CA PRO A 48 4.34 9.61 19.32
C PRO A 48 3.43 8.39 19.53
N GLU A 49 2.78 7.92 18.47
CA GLU A 49 1.89 6.75 18.48
C GLU A 49 2.24 5.80 17.32
N GLY A 50 1.90 4.51 17.47
CA GLY A 50 2.15 3.51 16.44
C GLY A 50 3.63 3.26 16.20
N GLY A 51 3.99 2.89 14.96
CA GLY A 51 5.37 2.53 14.63
C GLY A 51 5.77 1.16 15.13
N CYS A 52 4.80 0.24 15.25
CA CYS A 52 5.03 -1.12 15.70
C CYS A 52 4.44 -2.12 14.69
N ALA A 53 5.15 -3.24 14.49
CA ALA A 53 4.61 -4.42 13.84
C ALA A 53 4.52 -5.57 14.83
N GLY A 54 3.61 -6.50 14.56
CA GLY A 54 3.47 -7.74 15.30
C GLY A 54 3.30 -8.91 14.35
N VAL A 55 4.07 -9.97 14.59
CA VAL A 55 3.91 -11.26 13.90
C VAL A 55 2.70 -12.00 14.46
N ASN A 56 1.74 -12.31 13.58
CA ASN A 56 0.52 -13.04 13.94
C ASN A 56 0.62 -14.53 13.59
N ARG A 57 1.22 -14.85 12.43
CA ARG A 57 1.35 -16.23 11.94
C ARG A 57 2.64 -16.41 11.15
N ILE A 58 3.20 -17.61 11.24
CA ILE A 58 4.37 -18.03 10.47
C ILE A 58 4.01 -19.32 9.76
N LEU A 59 4.22 -19.35 8.45
CA LEU A 59 3.93 -20.48 7.58
C LEU A 59 5.21 -20.93 6.89
N LEU A 60 5.42 -22.24 6.80
CA LEU A 60 6.44 -22.85 5.96
C LEU A 60 5.71 -23.65 4.86
N ASN A 61 5.92 -23.27 3.60
CA ASN A 61 5.24 -23.89 2.45
C ASN A 61 3.70 -23.97 2.60
N GLY A 62 3.10 -22.89 3.13
CA GLY A 62 1.65 -22.78 3.36
C GLY A 62 1.10 -23.57 4.55
N LYS A 63 1.95 -24.19 5.37
CA LYS A 63 1.57 -24.89 6.61
C LYS A 63 2.08 -24.13 7.83
N PRO A 64 1.38 -24.18 8.99
CA PRO A 64 1.90 -23.61 10.24
C PRO A 64 3.31 -24.11 10.52
N TRP A 65 4.22 -23.18 10.82
CA TRP A 65 5.58 -23.53 11.20
C TRP A 65 5.63 -23.81 12.70
N ASP A 66 6.19 -24.97 13.08
CA ASP A 66 6.30 -25.41 14.48
C ASP A 66 7.59 -24.94 15.17
N GLY A 67 8.50 -24.29 14.43
CA GLY A 67 9.74 -23.75 14.97
C GLY A 67 9.53 -22.47 15.78
N THR A 68 10.60 -21.99 16.41
CA THR A 68 10.61 -20.72 17.15
C THR A 68 11.65 -19.80 16.53
N LEU A 69 11.23 -18.59 16.16
CA LEU A 69 12.16 -17.54 15.75
C LEU A 69 13.04 -17.16 16.94
N THR A 70 14.32 -16.92 16.69
CA THR A 70 15.18 -16.26 17.67
C THR A 70 14.68 -14.83 17.92
N ALA A 71 15.17 -14.19 18.98
CA ALA A 71 14.83 -12.79 19.24
C ALA A 71 15.23 -11.89 18.06
N ASP A 72 16.43 -12.12 17.51
CA ASP A 72 16.97 -11.36 16.38
C ASP A 72 16.15 -11.61 15.10
N GLU A 73 15.86 -12.86 14.75
CA GLU A 73 15.01 -13.20 13.58
C GLU A 73 13.60 -12.59 13.70
N LYS A 74 13.08 -12.52 14.94
CA LYS A 74 11.76 -11.93 15.18
C LYS A 74 11.80 -10.40 15.01
N GLU A 75 12.82 -9.72 15.52
CA GLU A 75 13.00 -8.28 15.34
C GLU A 75 13.15 -7.92 13.86
N ASP A 76 13.96 -8.68 13.13
CA ASP A 76 14.15 -8.51 11.68
C ASP A 76 12.84 -8.75 10.91
N ALA A 77 12.06 -9.77 11.29
CA ALA A 77 10.75 -10.02 10.70
C ALA A 77 9.74 -8.89 10.97
N GLU A 78 9.73 -8.32 12.18
CA GLU A 78 8.87 -7.18 12.53
C GLU A 78 9.30 -5.92 11.75
N HIS A 79 10.59 -5.67 11.58
CA HIS A 79 11.09 -4.57 10.75
C HIS A 79 10.69 -4.74 9.28
N ALA A 80 10.89 -5.94 8.71
CA ALA A 80 10.51 -6.23 7.33
C ALA A 80 8.98 -6.12 7.10
N LEU A 81 8.17 -6.46 8.11
CA LEU A 81 6.72 -6.24 8.06
C LEU A 81 6.36 -4.75 8.01
N MET A 82 7.07 -3.89 8.76
CA MET A 82 6.87 -2.44 8.71
C MET A 82 7.27 -1.87 7.36
N ASP A 83 8.45 -2.24 6.85
CA ASP A 83 8.94 -1.78 5.56
C ASP A 83 7.94 -2.11 4.44
N LYS A 84 7.43 -3.35 4.44
CA LYS A 84 6.43 -3.79 3.46
C LYS A 84 5.12 -3.03 3.61
N TYR A 85 4.67 -2.80 4.84
CA TYR A 85 3.47 -2.02 5.11
C TYR A 85 3.58 -0.59 4.60
N GLU A 86 4.71 0.09 4.82
CA GLU A 86 4.95 1.44 4.33
C GLU A 86 4.96 1.51 2.79
N GLU A 87 5.57 0.52 2.13
CA GLU A 87 5.56 0.38 0.67
C GLU A 87 4.13 0.22 0.11
N ASP A 88 3.35 -0.68 0.71
CA ASP A 88 1.96 -0.97 0.31
C ASP A 88 1.06 0.25 0.51
N VAL A 89 1.20 0.95 1.64
CA VAL A 89 0.45 2.17 1.95
C VAL A 89 0.83 3.31 1.00
N SER A 90 2.12 3.50 0.71
CA SER A 90 2.59 4.53 -0.22
C SER A 90 2.05 4.28 -1.63
N SER A 91 2.13 3.04 -2.11
CA SER A 91 1.63 2.64 -3.43
C SER A 91 0.11 2.81 -3.54
N ALA A 92 -0.63 2.47 -2.49
CA ALA A 92 -2.08 2.69 -2.44
C ALA A 92 -2.44 4.18 -2.44
N ALA A 93 -1.68 5.01 -1.73
CA ALA A 93 -1.87 6.47 -1.72
C ALA A 93 -1.60 7.09 -3.11
N GLU A 94 -0.56 6.65 -3.81
CA GLU A 94 -0.26 7.08 -5.17
C GLU A 94 -1.36 6.67 -6.15
N ALA A 95 -1.80 5.40 -6.12
CA ALA A 95 -2.89 4.93 -6.97
C ALA A 95 -4.19 5.72 -6.73
N ALA A 96 -4.51 6.04 -5.47
CA ALA A 96 -5.65 6.88 -5.13
C ALA A 96 -5.50 8.33 -5.62
N ALA A 97 -4.30 8.89 -5.57
CA ALA A 97 -4.01 10.22 -6.09
C ALA A 97 -4.17 10.28 -7.63
N ILE A 98 -3.67 9.26 -8.34
CA ILE A 98 -3.84 9.12 -9.80
C ILE A 98 -5.32 9.00 -10.15
N ALA A 99 -6.06 8.10 -9.49
CA ALA A 99 -7.50 7.92 -9.74
C ALA A 99 -8.30 9.22 -9.51
N LYS A 100 -7.95 10.00 -8.48
CA LYS A 100 -8.56 11.31 -8.24
C LYS A 100 -8.26 12.30 -9.37
N TYR A 101 -7.03 12.31 -9.88
CA TYR A 101 -6.63 13.18 -10.98
C TYR A 101 -7.30 12.80 -12.30
N GLU A 102 -7.39 11.50 -12.62
CA GLU A 102 -8.12 10.99 -13.79
C GLU A 102 -9.62 11.31 -13.72
N SER A 103 -10.25 11.12 -12.55
CA SER A 103 -11.64 11.52 -12.34
C SER A 103 -11.87 13.02 -12.51
N MET A 104 -10.88 13.86 -12.17
CA MET A 104 -10.98 15.31 -12.41
C MET A 104 -10.78 15.64 -13.89
N MET A 105 -9.90 14.95 -14.63
CA MET A 105 -9.72 15.19 -16.06
C MET A 105 -10.92 14.75 -16.91
N ASP A 106 -11.58 13.64 -16.58
CA ASP A 106 -12.75 13.16 -17.34
C ASP A 106 -13.90 14.19 -17.34
N ASP A 107 -14.08 14.91 -16.24
CA ASP A 107 -15.08 15.99 -16.11
C ASP A 107 -14.73 17.24 -16.96
N TYR A 108 -13.44 17.47 -17.25
CA TYR A 108 -12.99 18.62 -18.08
C TYR A 108 -12.91 18.31 -19.59
N VAL A 109 -12.94 17.04 -20.01
CA VAL A 109 -12.77 16.67 -21.43
C VAL A 109 -14.10 16.53 -22.18
N TYR A 110 -15.25 16.52 -21.48
CA TYR A 110 -16.55 16.29 -22.10
C TYR A 110 -17.46 17.51 -22.31
N ASP A 111 -17.10 18.70 -21.81
CA ASP A 111 -17.96 19.89 -21.91
C ASP A 111 -17.57 20.84 -23.07
N ASP A 112 -16.50 20.54 -23.83
CA ASP A 112 -15.99 21.44 -24.89
C ASP A 112 -15.90 20.78 -26.29
N MET A 113 -16.50 19.60 -26.47
CA MET A 113 -16.57 18.92 -27.79
C MET A 113 -17.99 18.73 -28.34
N PHE A 114 -18.99 19.39 -27.75
CA PHE A 114 -20.39 19.33 -28.21
C PHE A 114 -21.01 20.72 -28.42
N ASP A 115 -20.27 21.65 -29.00
CA ASP A 115 -20.84 22.93 -29.48
C ASP A 115 -20.40 23.28 -30.91
N ASP A 116 -20.33 22.27 -31.79
CA ASP A 116 -20.30 22.51 -33.24
C ASP A 116 -21.22 21.53 -33.98
N ASN A 117 -22.52 21.79 -33.92
CA ASN A 117 -23.44 21.29 -34.93
C ASN A 117 -24.49 22.34 -35.31
N SER A 118 -24.04 23.58 -35.57
CA SER A 118 -24.82 24.55 -36.36
C SER A 118 -24.27 24.64 -37.78
N TYR A 119 -24.34 23.51 -38.47
CA TYR A 119 -24.25 23.43 -39.92
C TYR A 119 -25.38 24.29 -40.53
N GLY A 120 -25.00 25.49 -41.00
CA GLY A 120 -25.61 26.39 -42.00
C GLY A 120 -27.11 26.36 -42.33
N PRO A 121 -27.80 27.53 -42.36
CA PRO A 121 -29.14 27.65 -42.93
C PRO A 121 -29.03 27.79 -44.47
N TYR A 122 -28.78 26.70 -45.18
CA TYR A 122 -29.01 26.64 -46.63
C TYR A 122 -29.86 25.41 -46.93
N GLY A 123 -31.16 25.55 -46.67
CA GLY A 123 -32.16 24.66 -47.25
C GLY A 123 -32.25 24.88 -48.77
N PRO A 124 -32.60 23.85 -49.55
CA PRO A 124 -32.78 24.00 -50.99
C PRO A 124 -34.06 24.82 -51.27
N ASP A 125 -33.90 25.96 -51.93
CA ASP A 125 -35.02 26.72 -52.50
C ASP A 125 -35.66 25.90 -53.62
N ILE A 126 -36.77 25.25 -53.26
CA ILE A 126 -37.72 24.63 -54.19
C ILE A 126 -38.53 25.76 -54.82
N TYR A 127 -38.37 25.91 -56.14
CA TYR A 127 -39.17 26.79 -56.99
C TYR A 127 -40.66 26.45 -56.91
N ASP A 128 -41.49 27.47 -56.74
CA ASP A 128 -42.84 27.50 -57.30
C ASP A 128 -43.26 28.97 -57.55
N PHE A 129 -43.91 29.20 -58.70
CA PHE A 129 -44.37 30.45 -59.35
C PHE A 129 -43.45 31.16 -60.36
#